data_AF-A0A3A1YL22-F1
#
_entry.id   AF-A0A3A1YL22-F1
#
_cell.length_a   1.000
_cell.length_b   1.000
_cell.length_c   1.000
_cell.angle_alpha   90.00
_cell.angle_beta   90.00
_cell.angle_gamma   90.00
#
_symmetry.space_group_name_H-M   'P 1'
#
loop_
_entity.id
_entity.type
_entity.pdbx_description
1 polymer ?
#
loop_
_entity_poly.entity_id
_entity_poly.type
_entity_poly.pdbx_seq_one_letter_code
_entity_poly.pdbx_strand_id
1 'polypeptide(L)'
;MYGKLNKTVINQAIAKIKVNKKTVTLSDGARLQLRLSSKYLGKGSRSIVLGSKENQSRITIGEYHHFMEGFISIEKAREMALALRKSYKDGIPASIVNVSKSNSLTMQSLITLYLDFKKPLLAFHSLT
;
A
#
# COMPACT_ATOMS: atom_id res chain seq x y z
N MET A 1 -12.06 -1.00 -15.42
CA MET A 1 -11.18 -0.84 -14.24
C MET A 1 -11.15 0.64 -13.87
N TYR A 2 -11.98 1.09 -12.93
CA TYR A 2 -12.17 2.52 -12.63
C TYR A 2 -11.24 2.98 -11.51
N GLY A 3 -10.23 3.79 -11.86
CA GLY A 3 -9.59 4.66 -10.91
C GLY A 3 -9.74 6.12 -11.35
N LYS A 4 -9.92 7.03 -10.39
CA LYS A 4 -10.20 8.45 -10.66
C LYS A 4 -8.94 9.26 -10.99
N LEU A 5 -7.75 8.73 -10.71
CA LEU A 5 -6.50 9.43 -10.99
C LEU A 5 -6.01 9.19 -12.42
N ASN A 6 -5.62 10.28 -13.07
CA ASN A 6 -4.90 10.32 -14.33
C ASN A 6 -3.75 11.33 -14.23
N LYS A 7 -2.90 11.38 -15.27
CA LYS A 7 -1.73 12.28 -15.29
C LYS A 7 -2.13 13.75 -15.14
N THR A 8 -3.24 14.18 -15.74
CA THR A 8 -3.73 15.56 -15.70
C THR A 8 -4.09 16.01 -14.28
N VAL A 9 -4.85 15.19 -13.53
CA VAL A 9 -5.22 15.48 -12.13
C VAL A 9 -3.98 15.57 -11.25
N ILE A 10 -3.00 14.68 -11.47
CA ILE A 10 -1.73 14.70 -10.73
C ILE A 10 -0.94 15.98 -11.05
N ASN A 11 -0.89 16.41 -12.31
CA ASN A 11 -0.22 17.65 -12.71
C ASN A 11 -0.83 18.88 -12.05
N GLN A 12 -2.16 18.98 -12.02
CA GLN A 12 -2.85 20.05 -11.32
C GLN A 12 -2.52 20.06 -9.82
N ALA A 13 -2.44 18.89 -9.19
CA ALA A 13 -2.06 18.77 -7.79
C ALA A 13 -0.59 19.19 -7.55
N ILE A 14 0.34 18.79 -8.41
CA ILE A 14 1.75 19.22 -8.33
C ILE A 14 1.85 20.74 -8.43
N ALA A 15 1.11 21.37 -9.36
CA ALA A 15 1.04 22.82 -9.47
C ALA A 15 0.51 23.48 -8.18
N LYS A 16 -0.56 22.95 -7.58
CA LYS A 16 -1.09 23.42 -6.29
C LYS A 16 -0.07 23.30 -5.16
N ILE A 17 0.68 22.21 -5.10
CA ILE A 17 1.74 22.01 -4.10
C ILE A 17 2.87 23.00 -4.30
N LYS A 18 3.25 23.28 -5.56
CA LYS A 18 4.30 24.25 -5.87
C LYS A 18 3.99 25.64 -5.31
N VAL A 19 2.72 26.05 -5.36
CA VAL A 19 2.22 27.33 -4.83
C VAL A 19 2.07 27.27 -3.31
N ASN A 20 1.34 26.28 -2.79
CA ASN A 20 0.92 26.26 -1.38
C ASN A 20 1.94 25.66 -0.43
N LYS A 21 2.98 24.97 -0.94
CA LYS A 21 4.02 24.26 -0.18
C LYS A 21 3.50 23.22 0.84
N LYS A 22 2.26 22.76 0.68
CA LYS A 22 1.61 21.74 1.52
C LYS A 22 1.46 20.43 0.78
N THR A 23 1.60 19.30 1.49
CA THR A 23 1.37 17.97 0.90
C THR A 23 -0.10 17.80 0.50
N VAL A 24 -0.36 17.15 -0.63
CA VAL A 24 -1.73 16.84 -1.08
C VAL A 24 -1.89 15.33 -1.19
N THR A 25 -3.00 14.81 -0.69
CA THR A 25 -3.38 13.40 -0.85
C THR A 25 -4.52 13.30 -1.86
N LEU A 26 -4.30 12.53 -2.91
CA LEU A 26 -5.24 12.28 -3.99
C LEU A 26 -5.81 10.87 -3.85
N SER A 27 -7.13 10.72 -4.02
CA SER A 27 -7.80 9.42 -3.99
C SER A 27 -7.94 8.86 -5.42
N ASP A 28 -7.51 7.62 -5.64
CA ASP A 28 -7.75 6.89 -6.90
C ASP A 28 -9.07 6.11 -6.86
N GLY A 29 -9.77 6.09 -5.73
CA GLY A 29 -10.92 5.22 -5.50
C GLY A 29 -10.55 3.89 -4.84
N ALA A 30 -11.58 3.21 -4.32
CA ALA A 30 -11.44 1.96 -3.58
C ALA A 30 -10.32 2.01 -2.50
N ARG A 31 -10.23 3.15 -1.81
CA ARG A 31 -9.27 3.42 -0.74
C ARG A 31 -7.79 3.41 -1.15
N LEU A 32 -7.47 3.44 -2.45
CA LEU A 32 -6.12 3.70 -2.96
C LEU A 32 -5.87 5.21 -2.99
N GLN A 33 -4.70 5.63 -2.49
CA GLN A 33 -4.33 7.03 -2.32
C GLN A 33 -2.91 7.27 -2.86
N LEU A 34 -2.67 8.48 -3.36
CA LEU A 34 -1.36 9.03 -3.70
C LEU A 34 -1.13 10.27 -2.85
N ARG A 35 -0.13 10.23 -1.96
CA ARG A 35 0.30 11.40 -1.19
C ARG A 35 1.52 12.03 -1.86
N LEU A 36 1.35 13.23 -2.41
CA LEU A 36 2.42 13.99 -3.04
C LEU A 36 3.22 14.78 -1.99
N SER A 37 4.54 14.78 -2.17
CA SER A 37 5.49 15.50 -1.30
C SER A 37 5.45 17.00 -1.57
N SER A 38 5.49 17.81 -0.52
CA SER A 38 5.68 19.26 -0.61
C SER A 38 7.14 19.67 -0.81
N LYS A 39 8.08 18.82 -0.38
CA LYS A 39 9.53 19.07 -0.48
C LYS A 39 10.07 18.70 -1.85
N TYR A 40 9.59 17.59 -2.43
CA TYR A 40 10.06 17.07 -3.71
C TYR A 40 8.89 17.04 -4.71
N LEU A 41 8.82 18.05 -5.57
CA LEU A 41 7.75 18.19 -6.55
C LEU A 41 7.71 16.99 -7.49
N GLY A 42 6.51 16.46 -7.70
CA GLY A 42 6.30 15.28 -8.55
C GLY A 42 6.64 13.94 -7.89
N LYS A 43 7.17 13.93 -6.66
CA LYS A 43 7.37 12.72 -5.86
C LYS A 43 6.22 12.49 -4.89
N GLY A 44 5.98 11.25 -4.53
CA GLY A 44 4.99 10.90 -3.51
C GLY A 44 4.97 9.41 -3.21
N SER A 45 4.11 9.02 -2.27
CA SER A 45 3.91 7.62 -1.91
C SER A 45 2.49 7.17 -2.22
N ARG A 46 2.37 5.92 -2.70
CA ARG A 46 1.11 5.24 -2.92
C ARG A 46 0.77 4.41 -1.70
N SER A 47 -0.46 4.52 -1.22
CA SER A 47 -0.93 3.74 -0.08
C SER A 47 -2.36 3.27 -0.28
N ILE A 48 -2.69 2.12 0.26
CA ILE A 48 -4.06 1.62 0.38
C ILE A 48 -4.51 1.63 1.83
N VAL A 49 -5.76 2.01 2.08
CA VAL A 49 -6.38 1.89 3.39
C VAL A 49 -7.28 0.66 3.42
N LEU A 50 -6.97 -0.28 4.32
CA LEU A 50 -7.70 -1.55 4.53
C LEU A 50 -8.30 -1.57 5.94
N GLY A 51 -9.25 -2.48 6.18
CA GLY A 51 -9.90 -2.64 7.49
C GLY A 51 -11.33 -2.10 7.58
N SER A 52 -11.97 -2.34 8.73
CA SER A 52 -13.31 -1.83 9.04
C SER A 52 -13.27 -0.32 9.27
N LYS A 53 -14.42 0.33 9.52
CA LYS A 53 -14.43 1.77 9.79
C LYS A 53 -13.73 2.10 11.11
N GLU A 54 -13.80 1.18 12.06
CA GLU A 54 -13.30 1.28 13.44
C GLU A 54 -11.80 0.93 13.53
N ASN A 55 -11.30 0.05 12.66
CA ASN A 55 -9.90 -0.37 12.66
C ASN A 55 -9.30 -0.31 11.25
N GLN A 56 -8.99 0.91 10.80
CA GLN A 56 -8.35 1.15 9.50
C GLN A 56 -6.82 1.10 9.61
N SER A 57 -6.19 0.36 8.72
CA SER A 57 -4.73 0.35 8.55
C SER A 57 -4.35 0.92 7.20
N ARG A 58 -3.37 1.83 7.18
CA ARG A 58 -2.80 2.39 5.95
C ARG A 58 -1.51 1.66 5.62
N ILE A 59 -1.42 1.18 4.39
CA ILE A 59 -0.30 0.39 3.91
C ILE A 59 0.30 1.07 2.71
N THR A 60 1.56 1.49 2.83
CA THR A 60 2.33 2.03 1.72
C THR A 60 2.71 0.89 0.79
N ILE A 61 2.30 0.98 -0.47
CA ILE A 61 2.56 -0.03 -1.50
C ILE A 61 3.76 0.32 -2.39
N GLY A 62 4.22 1.57 -2.31
CA GLY A 62 5.52 2.01 -2.80
C GLY A 62 5.54 3.46 -3.28
N GLU A 63 6.67 3.84 -3.87
CA GLU A 63 6.97 5.22 -4.25
C GLU A 63 6.48 5.55 -5.67
N TYR A 64 6.18 6.83 -5.87
CA TYR A 64 5.71 7.41 -7.11
C TYR A 64 6.60 8.58 -7.52
N HIS A 65 6.88 8.65 -8.83
CA HIS A 65 7.50 9.81 -9.45
C HIS A 65 6.78 10.14 -10.76
N HIS A 66 6.47 11.41 -10.97
CA HIS A 66 5.73 11.82 -12.17
C HIS A 66 6.58 11.79 -13.45
N PHE A 67 7.85 12.18 -13.34
CA PHE A 67 8.75 12.39 -14.49
C PHE A 67 9.82 11.31 -14.67
N MET A 68 9.85 10.30 -13.79
CA MET A 68 10.90 9.27 -13.82
C MET A 68 10.26 7.90 -13.95
N GLU A 69 10.84 7.10 -14.82
CA GLU A 69 10.53 5.68 -14.94
C GLU A 69 11.15 4.88 -13.78
N GLY A 70 10.71 3.63 -13.60
CA GLY A 70 11.14 2.77 -12.49
C GLY A 70 10.35 2.94 -11.18
N PHE A 71 9.48 3.94 -11.08
CA PHE A 71 8.54 4.11 -9.96
C PHE A 71 7.19 3.44 -10.24
N ILE A 72 6.38 3.24 -9.21
CA ILE A 72 5.09 2.56 -9.35
C ILE A 72 4.12 3.42 -10.17
N SER A 73 3.72 2.91 -11.36
CA SER A 73 2.72 3.53 -12.22
C SER A 73 1.31 3.50 -11.60
N ILE A 74 0.38 4.28 -12.17
CA ILE A 74 -1.01 4.30 -11.71
C ILE A 74 -1.62 2.90 -11.84
N GLU A 75 -1.38 2.26 -12.98
CA GLU A 75 -1.88 0.94 -13.34
C GLU A 75 -1.31 -0.11 -12.39
N LYS A 76 0.00 -0.08 -12.15
CA LYS A 76 0.65 -1.02 -11.24
C LYS A 76 0.17 -0.86 -9.80
N ALA A 77 -0.03 0.37 -9.34
CA ALA A 77 -0.60 0.64 -8.02
C ALA A 77 -2.00 0.04 -7.88
N ARG A 78 -2.83 0.10 -8.93
CA ARG A 78 -4.18 -0.48 -8.94
C ARG A 78 -4.15 -2.02 -8.92
N GLU A 79 -3.27 -2.64 -9.70
CA GLU A 79 -3.06 -4.10 -9.65
C GLU A 79 -2.68 -4.56 -8.24
N MET A 80 -1.69 -3.89 -7.64
CA MET A 80 -1.26 -4.20 -6.27
C MET A 80 -2.37 -4.00 -5.25
N ALA A 81 -3.14 -2.92 -5.38
CA ALA A 81 -4.29 -2.65 -4.53
C ALA A 81 -5.37 -3.74 -4.62
N LEU A 82 -5.64 -4.25 -5.83
CA LEU A 82 -6.59 -5.35 -6.04
C LEU A 82 -6.09 -6.64 -5.38
N ALA A 83 -4.82 -6.99 -5.57
CA ALA A 83 -4.21 -8.16 -4.95
C ALA A 83 -4.28 -8.08 -3.41
N LEU A 84 -3.89 -6.94 -2.84
CA LEU A 84 -3.94 -6.67 -1.39
C LEU A 84 -5.35 -6.81 -0.81
N ARG A 85 -6.36 -6.28 -1.49
CA ARG A 85 -7.76 -6.41 -1.04
C ARG A 85 -8.23 -7.85 -1.08
N LYS A 86 -7.86 -8.61 -2.12
CA LYS A 86 -8.20 -10.02 -2.24
C LYS A 86 -7.57 -10.79 -1.07
N SER A 87 -6.27 -10.65 -0.86
CA SER A 87 -5.57 -11.28 0.27
C SER A 87 -6.19 -10.92 1.63
N TYR A 88 -6.56 -9.65 1.82
CA TYR A 88 -7.21 -9.21 3.06
C TYR A 88 -8.59 -9.84 3.24
N LYS A 89 -9.38 -9.96 2.17
CA LYS A 89 -10.68 -10.66 2.18
C LYS A 89 -10.53 -12.15 2.51
N ASP A 90 -9.46 -12.76 2.03
CA ASP A 90 -9.12 -14.15 2.29
C ASP A 90 -8.50 -14.38 3.69
N GLY A 91 -8.49 -13.35 4.55
CA GLY A 91 -8.05 -13.43 5.94
C GLY A 91 -6.54 -13.24 6.15
N ILE A 92 -5.77 -12.89 5.12
CA ILE A 92 -4.33 -12.66 5.22
C ILE A 92 -4.07 -11.22 5.73
N PRO A 93 -3.43 -11.05 6.90
CA PRO A 93 -3.10 -9.74 7.42
C PRO A 93 -2.19 -8.98 6.44
N ALA A 94 -2.56 -7.74 6.16
CA ALA A 94 -1.88 -6.97 5.15
C ALA A 94 -0.47 -6.46 5.59
N SER A 95 -0.11 -6.67 6.87
CA SER A 95 1.27 -6.56 7.38
C SER A 95 2.23 -7.57 6.74
N ILE A 96 1.73 -8.74 6.31
CA ILE A 96 2.54 -9.80 5.67
C ILE A 96 2.89 -9.41 4.22
N VAL A 97 2.05 -8.62 3.55
CA VAL A 97 2.22 -8.29 2.14
C VAL A 97 3.32 -7.24 1.90
N ASN A 98 3.66 -6.42 2.91
CA ASN A 98 4.78 -5.48 2.82
C ASN A 98 6.15 -6.12 3.05
N VAL A 99 6.20 -7.32 3.65
CA VAL A 99 7.48 -8.03 3.89
C VAL A 99 8.01 -8.68 2.60
N SER A 100 7.15 -8.94 1.59
CA SER A 100 7.59 -9.63 0.38
C SER A 100 8.35 -8.76 -0.63
N LYS A 101 8.44 -7.43 -0.41
CA LYS A 101 9.09 -6.53 -1.37
C LYS A 101 10.44 -5.96 -0.94
N SER A 102 10.81 -5.97 0.34
CA SER A 102 12.11 -5.39 0.75
C SER A 102 13.20 -6.39 1.08
N ASN A 103 12.87 -7.64 1.41
CA ASN A 103 13.87 -8.67 1.68
C ASN A 103 13.49 -9.90 0.86
N SER A 104 14.45 -10.50 0.16
CA SER A 104 14.30 -11.82 -0.44
C SER A 104 13.67 -12.76 0.59
N LEU A 105 12.39 -13.11 0.39
CA LEU A 105 11.70 -14.09 1.22
C LEU A 105 12.42 -15.41 1.02
N THR A 106 13.24 -15.79 1.99
CA THR A 106 13.80 -17.13 2.05
C THR A 106 12.71 -18.07 2.56
N MET A 107 12.79 -19.36 2.18
CA MET A 107 11.88 -20.36 2.72
C MET A 107 11.88 -20.37 4.26
N GLN A 108 13.01 -20.08 4.87
CA GLN A 108 13.14 -20.00 6.32
C GLN A 108 12.27 -18.89 6.91
N SER A 109 12.25 -17.70 6.31
CA SER A 109 11.36 -16.61 6.76
C SER A 109 9.87 -16.95 6.64
N LEU A 110 9.46 -17.71 5.60
CA LEU A 110 8.08 -18.17 5.45
C LEU A 110 7.71 -19.22 6.51
N ILE A 111 8.63 -20.14 6.82
CA ILE A 111 8.42 -21.17 7.85
C ILE A 111 8.27 -20.52 9.23
N THR A 112 9.14 -19.57 9.59
CA THR A 112 9.07 -18.88 10.89
C THR A 112 7.75 -18.12 11.06
N LEU A 113 7.32 -17.39 10.03
CA LEU A 113 6.03 -16.68 10.03
C LEU A 113 4.84 -17.63 10.20
N TYR A 114 4.87 -18.78 9.51
CA TYR A 114 3.81 -19.78 9.64
C TYR A 114 3.76 -20.40 11.05
N LEU A 115 4.92 -20.72 11.62
CA LEU A 115 5.01 -21.27 12.98
C LEU A 115 4.55 -20.26 14.02
N ASP A 116 4.94 -18.99 13.91
CA ASP A 116 4.50 -17.94 14.83
C ASP A 116 2.99 -17.67 14.75
N PHE A 117 2.41 -17.77 13.55
CA PHE A 117 0.95 -17.71 13.37
C PHE A 117 0.23 -18.90 14.02
N LYS A 118 0.83 -20.09 13.99
CA LYS A 118 0.24 -21.32 14.57
C LYS A 118 0.48 -21.47 16.07
N LYS A 119 1.47 -20.79 16.66
CA LYS A 119 1.80 -20.86 18.09
C LYS A 119 0.59 -20.65 19.03
N PRO A 120 -0.31 -19.66 18.83
CA PRO A 120 -1.47 -19.48 19.71
C PRO A 120 -2.49 -20.64 19.60
N LEU A 121 -2.65 -21.21 18.40
CA LEU A 121 -3.53 -22.36 18.14
C LEU A 121 -2.97 -23.66 18.75
N LEU A 122 -1.64 -23.82 18.74
CA LEU A 122 -0.97 -24.97 19.35
C LEU A 122 -0.96 -24.88 20.88
N ALA A 123 -0.77 -23.69 21.44
CA ALA A 123 -0.85 -23.45 22.88
C ALA A 123 -2.25 -23.73 23.46
N PHE A 124 -3.30 -23.53 22.66
CA PHE A 124 -4.68 -23.85 23.04
C PHE A 124 -4.97 -25.36 23.05
N HIS A 125 -4.26 -26.15 22.25
CA HIS A 125 -4.39 -27.62 22.23
C HIS A 125 -3.48 -28.36 23.21
N SER A 126 -2.49 -27.68 23.81
CA SER A 126 -1.64 -28.26 24.87
C SER A 126 -2.16 -28.07 26.30
N LEU A 127 -3.31 -27.41 26.48
CA LEU A 127 -3.96 -27.14 27.77
C LEU A 127 -5.27 -27.94 27.99
N THR A 128 -5.55 -28.89 27.10
CA THR A 128 -6.59 -29.94 27.21
C THR A 128 -5.91 -31.29 27.25
#